data_AF-A0A1V4TLA7-F1
#
_entry.id   AF-A0A1V4TLA7-F1
#
_cell.length_a   1.000
_cell.length_b   1.000
_cell.length_c   1.000
_cell.angle_alpha   90.00
_cell.angle_beta   90.00
_cell.angle_gamma   90.00
#
_symmetry.space_group_name_H-M   'P 1'
#
loop_
_entity.id
_entity.type
_entity.pdbx_description
1 polymer ?
#
loop_
_entity_poly.entity_id
_entity_poly.type
_entity_poly.pdbx_seq_one_letter_code
_entity_poly.pdbx_strand_id
1 'polypeptide(L)'
;MDKVINTDGALDRKTKRLIALACVAVRMCDGCIYPQAKVAKNCGATREEIMEALNIAVLTGGVPSWSTAREGITELFEEWDEEDAEKKLLSTKAVPRKVSVKPGAGKKPAKKK
;
A
#
# COMPACT_ATOMS: atom_id res chain seq x y z
N MET A 1 -23.25 0.76 -3.32
CA MET A 1 -22.25 -0.33 -3.24
C MET A 1 -20.89 0.21 -2.76
N ASP A 2 -20.48 1.40 -3.21
CA ASP A 2 -19.19 2.03 -2.87
C ASP A 2 -18.92 2.18 -1.38
N LYS A 3 -19.94 2.56 -0.59
CA LYS A 3 -19.79 2.68 0.86
C LYS A 3 -19.34 1.37 1.51
N VAL A 4 -19.90 0.24 1.10
CA VAL A 4 -19.56 -1.07 1.68
C VAL A 4 -18.09 -1.42 1.46
N ILE A 5 -17.55 -1.07 0.30
CA ILE A 5 -16.19 -1.43 -0.10
C ILE A 5 -15.16 -0.41 0.42
N ASN A 6 -15.51 0.87 0.49
CA ASN A 6 -14.59 1.97 0.79
C ASN A 6 -14.70 2.51 2.22
N THR A 7 -15.54 1.95 3.09
CA THR A 7 -15.55 2.30 4.52
C THR A 7 -15.27 1.07 5.38
N ASP A 8 -14.65 1.29 6.52
CA ASP A 8 -14.51 0.24 7.53
C ASP A 8 -15.89 -0.09 8.15
N GLY A 9 -16.02 -1.32 8.65
CA GLY A 9 -17.25 -1.82 9.28
C GLY A 9 -16.95 -3.13 10.01
N ALA A 10 -17.82 -4.14 9.87
CA ALA A 10 -17.56 -5.48 10.42
C ALA A 10 -16.26 -6.12 9.86
N LEU A 11 -15.88 -5.74 8.64
CA LEU A 11 -14.56 -5.99 8.07
C LEU A 11 -13.93 -4.64 7.75
N ASP A 12 -12.63 -4.52 7.94
CA ASP A 12 -11.85 -3.36 7.51
C ASP A 12 -11.65 -3.37 5.98
N ARG A 13 -11.29 -2.21 5.41
CA ARG A 13 -11.10 -2.06 3.97
C ARG A 13 -10.08 -3.03 3.39
N LYS A 14 -8.95 -3.25 4.07
CA LYS A 14 -7.88 -4.14 3.58
C LYS A 14 -8.41 -5.56 3.43
N THR A 15 -9.07 -6.07 4.49
CA THR A 15 -9.69 -7.40 4.45
C THR A 15 -10.71 -7.54 3.33
N LYS A 16 -11.57 -6.53 3.11
CA LYS A 16 -12.53 -6.54 1.99
C LYS A 16 -11.85 -6.62 0.63
N ARG A 17 -10.71 -5.93 0.45
CA ARG A 17 -9.97 -5.93 -0.82
C ARG A 17 -9.22 -7.25 -1.05
N LEU A 18 -8.67 -7.86 -0.01
CA LEU A 18 -8.05 -9.19 -0.11
C LEU A 18 -9.08 -10.26 -0.47
N ILE A 19 -10.29 -10.21 0.10
CA ILE A 19 -11.40 -11.09 -0.28
C ILE A 19 -11.79 -10.86 -1.75
N ALA A 20 -11.92 -9.59 -2.17
CA ALA A 20 -12.27 -9.27 -3.55
C ALA A 20 -11.21 -9.79 -4.55
N LEU A 21 -9.92 -9.65 -4.22
CA LEU A 21 -8.82 -10.20 -5.00
C LEU A 21 -8.93 -11.73 -5.14
N ALA A 22 -9.15 -12.44 -4.03
CA ALA A 22 -9.29 -13.89 -4.05
C ALA A 22 -10.48 -14.34 -4.91
N CYS A 23 -11.65 -13.69 -4.75
CA CYS A 23 -12.83 -13.98 -5.57
C CYS A 23 -12.60 -13.72 -7.06
N VAL A 24 -11.86 -12.66 -7.40
CA VAL A 24 -11.51 -12.34 -8.78
C VAL A 24 -10.56 -13.38 -9.38
N ALA A 25 -9.58 -13.85 -8.61
CA ALA A 25 -8.67 -14.91 -9.02
C ALA A 25 -9.42 -16.24 -9.27
N VAL A 26 -10.33 -16.63 -8.38
CA VAL A 26 -11.18 -17.81 -8.57
C VAL A 26 -12.08 -17.68 -9.80
N ARG A 27 -12.57 -16.46 -10.08
CA ARG A 27 -13.38 -16.16 -11.27
C ARG A 27 -12.58 -16.06 -12.57
N MET A 28 -11.26 -16.15 -12.50
CA MET A 28 -10.35 -16.07 -13.65
C MET A 28 -10.56 -14.78 -14.48
N CYS A 29 -10.70 -13.63 -13.80
CA CYS A 29 -10.74 -12.34 -14.50
C CYS A 29 -9.33 -11.71 -14.52
N ASP A 30 -8.55 -11.98 -15.57
CA ASP A 30 -7.17 -11.51 -15.72
C ASP A 30 -7.07 -9.98 -15.54
N GLY A 31 -7.91 -9.22 -16.24
CA GLY A 31 -7.94 -7.75 -16.17
C GLY A 31 -8.43 -7.15 -14.84
N CYS A 32 -8.93 -7.99 -13.92
CA CYS A 32 -9.39 -7.56 -12.61
C CYS A 32 -8.35 -7.79 -11.50
N ILE A 33 -7.32 -8.62 -11.72
CA ILE A 33 -6.33 -8.99 -10.70
C ILE A 33 -5.52 -7.78 -10.25
N TYR A 34 -4.83 -7.16 -11.20
CA TYR A 34 -3.99 -5.99 -10.95
C TYR A 34 -4.75 -4.86 -10.22
N PRO A 35 -5.93 -4.39 -10.69
CA PRO A 35 -6.60 -3.28 -10.01
C PRO A 35 -7.05 -3.66 -8.59
N GLN A 36 -7.53 -4.88 -8.33
CA GLN A 36 -7.90 -5.27 -6.96
C GLN A 36 -6.68 -5.37 -6.04
N ALA A 37 -5.58 -5.94 -6.52
CA ALA A 37 -4.35 -6.07 -5.76
C ALA A 37 -3.70 -4.70 -5.49
N LYS A 38 -3.74 -3.78 -6.45
CA LYS A 38 -3.31 -2.38 -6.27
C LYS A 38 -4.16 -1.64 -5.23
N VAL A 39 -5.49 -1.82 -5.24
CA VAL A 39 -6.32 -1.21 -4.20
C VAL A 39 -6.08 -1.86 -2.82
N ALA A 40 -5.81 -3.16 -2.76
CA ALA A 40 -5.43 -3.83 -1.52
C ALA A 40 -4.13 -3.25 -0.95
N LYS A 41 -3.08 -3.10 -1.78
CA LYS A 41 -1.83 -2.41 -1.44
C LYS A 41 -2.10 -1.01 -0.89
N ASN A 42 -2.93 -0.22 -1.57
CA ASN A 42 -3.29 1.14 -1.12
C ASN A 42 -4.07 1.17 0.21
N CYS A 43 -4.74 0.06 0.56
CA CYS A 43 -5.37 -0.11 1.87
C CYS A 43 -4.40 -0.61 2.95
N GLY A 44 -3.11 -0.74 2.63
CA GLY A 44 -2.06 -1.20 3.55
C GLY A 44 -1.86 -2.71 3.56
N ALA A 45 -2.30 -3.44 2.53
CA ALA A 45 -1.97 -4.85 2.39
C ALA A 45 -0.47 -5.04 2.13
N THR A 46 0.13 -6.03 2.79
CA THR A 46 1.51 -6.42 2.51
C THR A 46 1.58 -7.39 1.32
N ARG A 47 2.78 -7.63 0.80
CA ARG A 47 2.99 -8.62 -0.28
C ARG A 47 2.61 -10.02 0.20
N GLU A 48 2.93 -10.33 1.44
CA GLU A 48 2.61 -11.60 2.09
C GLU A 48 1.10 -11.80 2.18
N GLU A 49 0.34 -10.79 2.62
CA GLU A 49 -1.12 -10.86 2.70
C GLU A 49 -1.77 -11.06 1.32
N ILE A 50 -1.25 -10.40 0.28
CA ILE A 50 -1.70 -10.57 -1.10
C ILE A 50 -1.44 -12.00 -1.58
N MET A 51 -0.23 -12.53 -1.34
CA MET A 51 0.15 -13.87 -1.74
C MET A 51 -0.64 -14.95 -0.98
N GLU A 52 -0.88 -14.75 0.32
CA GLU A 52 -1.73 -15.64 1.12
C GLU A 52 -3.17 -15.65 0.59
N ALA A 53 -3.75 -14.51 0.24
CA ALA A 53 -5.08 -14.43 -0.35
C ALA A 53 -5.17 -15.20 -1.69
N LEU A 54 -4.13 -15.13 -2.52
CA LEU A 54 -4.04 -15.90 -3.76
C LEU A 54 -3.88 -17.40 -3.51
N ASN A 55 -3.13 -17.81 -2.48
CA ASN A 55 -3.04 -19.22 -2.09
C ASN A 55 -4.41 -19.77 -1.65
N ILE A 56 -5.22 -18.96 -0.95
CA ILE A 56 -6.62 -19.31 -0.64
C ILE A 56 -7.47 -19.39 -1.91
N ALA A 57 -7.24 -18.53 -2.90
CA ALA A 57 -7.90 -18.63 -4.20
C ALA A 57 -7.53 -19.95 -4.91
N VAL A 58 -6.25 -20.32 -4.91
CA VAL A 58 -5.77 -21.59 -5.49
C VAL A 58 -6.34 -22.81 -4.78
N LEU A 59 -6.52 -22.75 -3.46
CA LEU A 59 -7.16 -23.83 -2.71
C LEU A 59 -8.57 -24.15 -3.23
N THR A 60 -9.31 -23.13 -3.68
CA THR A 60 -10.73 -23.26 -4.07
C THR A 60 -10.95 -23.32 -5.58
N GLY A 61 -10.20 -22.55 -6.36
CA GLY A 61 -10.28 -22.48 -7.82
C GLY A 61 -9.17 -23.22 -8.56
N GLY A 62 -8.27 -23.90 -7.83
CA GLY A 62 -7.18 -24.70 -8.38
C GLY A 62 -6.07 -23.87 -9.05
N VAL A 63 -5.17 -24.58 -9.73
CA VAL A 63 -4.03 -24.00 -10.47
C VAL A 63 -4.44 -22.88 -11.46
N PRO A 64 -5.58 -22.96 -12.18
CA PRO A 64 -5.98 -21.87 -13.08
C PRO A 64 -6.10 -20.51 -12.38
N SER A 65 -6.50 -20.48 -11.10
CA SER A 65 -6.57 -19.23 -10.32
C SER A 65 -5.19 -18.57 -10.18
N TRP A 66 -4.14 -19.37 -10.04
CA TRP A 66 -2.75 -18.87 -10.03
C TRP A 66 -2.32 -18.41 -11.43
N SER A 67 -2.60 -19.21 -12.46
CA SER A 67 -2.21 -18.90 -13.84
C SER A 67 -2.76 -17.55 -14.30
N THR A 68 -4.02 -17.27 -14.01
CA THR A 68 -4.66 -15.96 -14.25
C THR A 68 -4.04 -14.85 -13.41
N ALA A 69 -3.78 -15.12 -12.12
CA ALA A 69 -3.27 -14.08 -11.22
C ALA A 69 -1.83 -13.67 -11.52
N ARG A 70 -1.01 -14.59 -12.04
CA ARG A 70 0.44 -14.44 -12.18
C ARG A 70 0.85 -13.10 -12.80
N GLU A 71 0.30 -12.77 -13.97
CA GLU A 71 0.75 -11.59 -14.73
C GLU A 71 0.39 -10.29 -14.02
N GLY A 72 -0.85 -10.15 -13.54
CA GLY A 72 -1.28 -8.95 -12.82
C GLY A 72 -0.57 -8.76 -11.47
N ILE A 73 -0.11 -9.84 -10.84
CA ILE A 73 0.66 -9.77 -9.58
C ILE A 73 2.13 -9.44 -9.84
N THR A 74 2.72 -9.99 -10.91
CA THR A 74 4.07 -9.61 -11.34
C THR A 74 4.12 -8.11 -11.66
N GLU A 75 3.18 -7.62 -12.48
CA GLU A 75 3.08 -6.20 -12.82
C GLU A 75 2.96 -5.31 -11.57
N LEU A 76 2.10 -5.69 -10.62
CA LEU A 76 1.95 -4.97 -9.36
C LEU A 76 3.26 -4.89 -8.57
N PHE A 77 3.98 -6.00 -8.48
CA PHE A 77 5.19 -6.09 -7.66
C PHE A 77 6.36 -5.35 -8.28
N GLU A 78 6.48 -5.34 -9.61
CA GLU A 78 7.44 -4.51 -10.34
C GLU A 78 7.18 -3.03 -10.09
N GLU A 79 5.94 -2.56 -10.29
CA GLU A 79 5.57 -1.16 -10.00
C GLU A 79 5.84 -0.80 -8.53
N TRP A 80 5.55 -1.73 -7.61
CA TRP A 80 5.79 -1.51 -6.19
C TRP A 80 7.29 -1.44 -5.85
N ASP A 81 8.13 -2.25 -6.48
CA ASP A 81 9.59 -2.17 -6.31
C ASP A 81 10.16 -0.85 -6.84
N GLU A 82 9.65 -0.36 -7.98
CA GLU A 82 10.01 0.95 -8.53
C GLU A 82 9.62 2.10 -7.59
N GLU A 83 8.39 2.09 -7.07
CA GLU A 83 7.93 3.08 -6.09
C GLU A 83 8.78 3.07 -4.81
N ASP A 84 9.15 1.89 -4.32
CA ASP A 84 9.94 1.76 -3.10
C ASP A 84 11.40 2.20 -3.33
N ALA A 85 11.95 1.97 -4.53
CA ALA A 85 13.23 2.52 -4.95
C ALA A 85 13.17 4.06 -5.04
N GLU A 86 12.10 4.62 -5.61
CA GLU A 86 11.90 6.07 -5.69
C GLU A 86 11.78 6.70 -4.29
N LYS A 87 10.97 6.13 -3.39
CA LYS A 87 10.85 6.57 -1.99
C LYS A 87 12.20 6.56 -1.28
N LYS A 88 13.04 5.55 -1.54
CA LYS A 88 14.41 5.47 -0.99
C LYS A 88 15.32 6.57 -1.55
N LEU A 89 15.23 6.87 -2.84
CA LEU A 89 15.97 8.00 -3.46
C LEU A 89 15.52 9.35 -2.92
N LEU A 90 14.22 9.56 -2.71
CA LEU A 90 13.67 10.76 -2.11
C LEU A 90 14.08 10.91 -0.64
N SER A 91 14.06 9.81 0.13
CA SER A 91 14.47 9.79 1.53
C SER A 91 15.98 10.05 1.70
N THR A 92 16.82 9.66 0.74
CA THR A 92 18.27 9.93 0.77
C THR A 92 18.62 11.33 0.28
N LYS A 93 17.79 11.93 -0.60
CA LYS A 93 17.89 13.34 -1.01
C LYS A 93 17.32 14.34 0.02
N ALA A 94 16.63 13.87 1.06
CA ALA A 94 16.18 14.70 2.17
C ALA A 94 17.38 15.17 3.02
N VAL A 95 18.06 16.21 2.54
CA VAL A 95 19.11 16.94 3.26
C VAL A 95 18.59 17.31 4.66
N PRO A 96 19.35 17.07 5.74
CA PRO A 96 18.97 17.58 7.05
C PRO A 96 18.94 19.10 6.94
N ARG A 97 17.75 19.68 6.98
CA ARG A 97 17.61 21.13 7.10
C ARG A 97 18.12 21.47 8.50
N LYS A 98 19.44 21.67 8.64
CA LYS A 98 20.05 22.31 9.81
C LYS A 98 19.43 23.70 9.88
N VAL A 99 18.35 23.85 10.64
CA VAL A 99 17.95 25.16 11.14
C VAL A 99 18.94 25.47 12.25
N SER A 100 20.10 26.01 11.85
CA SER A 100 21.03 26.68 12.75
C SER A 100 20.38 27.97 13.24
N VAL A 101 19.58 27.87 14.31
CA VAL A 101 19.29 29.06 15.13
C VAL A 101 20.58 29.38 15.90
N LYS A 102 21.29 30.42 15.46
CA LYS A 102 22.46 30.97 16.16
C LYS A 102 22.07 31.41 17.57
N PRO A 103 22.92 31.18 18.59
CA PRO A 103 22.77 31.83 19.88
C PRO A 103 23.36 33.25 19.86
N GLY A 104 22.58 34.22 20.34
CA GLY A 104 23.11 35.40 21.03
C GLY A 104 22.93 36.77 20.35
N ALA A 105 22.15 37.64 20.99
CA ALA A 105 22.57 38.98 21.41
C ALA A 105 21.48 39.60 22.31
N GLY A 106 21.76 39.70 23.62
CA GLY A 106 20.86 40.33 24.58
C GLY A 106 20.80 41.85 24.44
N LYS A 107 19.64 42.43 24.77
CA LYS A 107 19.54 43.78 25.32
C LYS A 107 18.85 43.71 26.69
N LYS A 108 19.49 44.39 27.64
CA LYS A 108 19.28 44.47 29.09
C LYS A 108 17.93 45.11 29.51
N PRO A 109 17.57 45.06 30.80
CA PRO A 109 16.20 45.18 31.31
C PRO A 109 15.72 46.62 31.46
N ALA A 110 14.40 46.82 31.41
CA ALA A 110 13.74 48.04 31.88
C ALA A 110 12.86 47.72 33.10
N LYS A 111 13.22 48.31 34.23
CA LYS A 111 12.49 48.30 35.50
C LYS A 111 11.23 49.19 35.42
N LYS A 112 10.19 48.75 36.14
CA LYS A 112 9.18 49.50 36.92
C LYS A 112 8.32 50.57 36.20
N LYS A 113 7.00 50.38 36.30
CA LYS A 113 6.17 51.12 37.26
C LYS A 113 5.15 50.17 37.87
#